data_AF-A0A645B5C7-F1
#
_entry.id   AF-A0A645B5C7-F1
#
_cell.length_a   1.000
_cell.length_b   1.000
_cell.length_c   1.000
_cell.angle_alpha   90.00
_cell.angle_beta   90.00
_cell.angle_gamma   90.00
#
_symmetry.space_group_name_H-M   'P 1'
#
loop_
_entity.id
_entity.type
_entity.pdbx_description
1 polymer ?
#
loop_
_entity_poly.entity_id
_entity_poly.type
_entity_poly.pdbx_seq_one_letter_code
_entity_poly.pdbx_strand_id
1 'polypeptide(L)'
;MNIFFGPQGSLESSLWDDSVPRAQWIPWKATGGSYKTDGWVTVSIPIADFKLSGSGADLKMIPSHYGSLNMYIYNRGRADAVGADCNPVILIDNVRVVPGE
;
A
#
# COMPACT_ATOMS: atom_id res chain seq x y z
N MET A 1 2.38 -4.28 1.16
CA MET A 1 2.10 -3.67 -0.16
C MET A 1 2.03 -2.17 -0.01
N ASN A 2 2.85 -1.42 -0.75
CA ASN A 2 2.75 0.03 -0.87
C ASN A 2 1.72 0.37 -1.95
N ILE A 3 0.79 1.27 -1.65
CA ILE A 3 -0.26 1.72 -2.57
C ILE A 3 -0.26 3.24 -2.56
N PHE A 4 -0.08 3.87 -3.71
CA PHE A 4 -0.08 5.32 -3.79
C PHE A 4 -0.64 5.84 -5.10
N PHE A 5 -1.09 7.09 -5.02
CA PHE A 5 -1.54 7.85 -6.17
C PHE A 5 -0.47 8.84 -6.59
N GLY A 6 -0.41 9.12 -7.88
CA GLY A 6 0.46 10.15 -8.42
C GLY A 6 -0.15 10.85 -9.63
N PRO A 7 0.58 11.82 -10.20
CA PRO A 7 0.27 12.39 -11.51
C PRO A 7 0.18 11.31 -12.59
N GLN A 8 -0.54 11.60 -13.67
CA GLN A 8 -0.60 10.70 -14.83
C GLN A 8 0.81 10.36 -15.34
N GLY A 9 1.11 9.07 -15.52
CA GLY A 9 2.41 8.62 -16.01
C GLY A 9 3.52 8.58 -14.95
N SER A 10 3.15 8.53 -13.67
CA SER A 10 4.12 8.33 -12.57
C SER A 10 5.02 7.12 -12.82
N LEU A 11 6.32 7.27 -12.53
CA LEU A 11 7.34 6.24 -12.73
C LEU A 11 7.63 5.48 -11.44
N GLU A 12 8.35 4.36 -11.57
CA GLU A 12 8.80 3.50 -10.47
C GLU A 12 9.64 4.25 -9.42
N SER A 13 10.33 5.33 -9.81
CA SER A 13 11.08 6.20 -8.89
C SER A 13 10.23 6.71 -7.72
N SER A 14 8.91 6.85 -7.91
CA SER A 14 7.96 7.23 -6.86
C SER A 14 7.90 6.24 -5.68
N LEU A 15 8.28 4.97 -5.90
CA LEU A 15 8.43 3.99 -4.83
C LEU A 15 9.48 4.46 -3.81
N TRP A 16 10.57 5.05 -4.30
CA TRP A 16 11.74 5.47 -3.52
C TRP A 16 11.63 6.89 -2.96
N ASP A 17 10.70 7.69 -3.47
CA ASP A 17 10.46 9.06 -3.01
C ASP A 17 9.64 9.08 -1.71
N ASP A 18 10.29 9.46 -0.60
CA ASP A 18 9.64 9.54 0.72
C ASP A 18 8.74 10.77 0.89
N SER A 19 8.70 11.69 -0.08
CA SER A 19 7.73 12.79 -0.10
C SER A 19 6.36 12.39 -0.67
N VAL A 20 6.26 11.23 -1.34
CA VAL A 20 5.01 10.76 -1.94
C VAL A 20 4.16 10.01 -0.92
N PRO A 21 2.97 10.54 -0.55
CA PRO A 21 2.07 9.92 0.42
C PRO A 21 1.43 8.63 -0.10
N ARG A 22 1.40 7.61 0.74
CA ARG A 22 0.92 6.26 0.40
C ARG A 22 0.23 5.57 1.54
N ALA A 23 -0.58 4.58 1.20
CA ALA A 23 -1.05 3.58 2.13
C ALA A 23 -0.13 2.36 2.11
N GLN A 24 -0.09 1.64 3.23
CA GLN A 24 0.65 0.39 3.36
C GLN A 24 -0.26 -0.69 3.91
N TRP A 25 -0.55 -1.69 3.07
CA TRP A 25 -1.32 -2.86 3.47
C TRP A 25 -0.36 -4.02 3.77
N ILE A 26 -0.22 -4.36 5.05
CA ILE A 26 0.77 -5.34 5.56
C ILE A 26 0.04 -6.33 6.50
N PRO A 27 -0.92 -7.11 5.99
CA PRO A 27 -1.79 -7.93 6.82
C PRO A 27 -1.05 -9.05 7.57
N TRP A 28 0.08 -9.50 7.03
CA TRP A 28 0.94 -10.50 7.66
C TRP A 28 1.60 -10.04 8.97
N LYS A 29 1.64 -8.73 9.24
CA LYS A 29 2.19 -8.20 10.49
C LYS A 29 1.32 -8.59 11.69
N ALA A 30 -0.01 -8.59 11.52
CA ALA A 30 -0.96 -8.91 12.58
C ALA A 30 -1.04 -10.43 12.87
N THR A 31 -0.70 -11.26 11.88
CA THR A 31 -0.81 -12.72 11.95
C THR A 31 0.51 -13.42 12.27
N GLY A 32 1.58 -12.67 12.58
CA GLY A 32 2.88 -13.22 12.96
C GLY A 32 3.73 -13.71 11.78
N GLY A 33 3.54 -13.14 10.58
CA GLY A 33 4.47 -13.29 9.45
C GLY A 33 3.92 -13.96 8.20
N SER A 34 2.68 -14.49 8.22
CA SER A 34 2.02 -15.04 7.02
C SER A 34 0.55 -14.66 6.96
N TYR A 35 0.03 -14.36 5.78
CA TYR A 35 -1.38 -14.00 5.59
C TYR A 35 -1.95 -14.75 4.39
N LYS A 36 -3.10 -15.37 4.57
CA LYS A 36 -3.82 -16.11 3.54
C LYS A 36 -5.31 -15.86 3.72
N THR A 37 -6.05 -15.85 2.62
CA THR A 37 -7.51 -15.85 2.60
C THR A 37 -8.00 -17.15 1.96
N ASP A 38 -9.15 -17.66 2.42
CA ASP A 38 -9.77 -18.86 1.86
C ASP A 38 -10.61 -18.57 0.60
N GLY A 39 -10.81 -17.29 0.29
CA GLY A 39 -11.52 -16.80 -0.88
C GLY A 39 -11.33 -15.29 -1.06
N TRP A 40 -12.21 -14.68 -1.88
CA TRP A 40 -12.24 -13.24 -2.07
C TRP A 40 -12.63 -12.52 -0.78
N VAL A 41 -11.87 -11.48 -0.44
CA VAL A 41 -12.18 -10.57 0.67
C VAL A 41 -12.21 -9.15 0.14
N THR A 42 -13.05 -8.29 0.71
CA THR A 42 -13.00 -6.86 0.45
C THR A 42 -11.97 -6.23 1.39
N VAL A 43 -11.01 -5.49 0.81
CA VAL A 43 -10.04 -4.68 1.56
C VAL A 43 -10.41 -3.22 1.40
N SER A 44 -10.67 -2.54 2.51
CA SER A 44 -10.96 -1.11 2.56
C SER A 44 -9.79 -0.37 3.16
N ILE A 45 -9.30 0.66 2.45
CA ILE A 45 -8.24 1.55 2.92
C ILE A 45 -8.77 2.97 2.75
N PRO A 46 -9.04 3.70 3.85
CA PRO A 46 -9.47 5.09 3.78
C PRO A 46 -8.44 5.96 3.03
N ILE A 47 -8.89 6.91 2.21
CA ILE A 47 -7.99 7.88 1.56
C ILE A 47 -7.16 8.65 2.61
N ALA A 48 -7.74 8.90 3.78
CA ALA A 48 -7.05 9.54 4.92
C ALA A 48 -5.86 8.74 5.46
N ASP A 49 -5.75 7.44 5.15
CA ASP A 49 -4.61 6.60 5.54
C ASP A 49 -3.50 6.53 4.48
N PHE A 50 -3.70 7.18 3.33
CA PHE A 50 -2.62 7.43 2.37
C PHE A 50 -1.74 8.58 2.87
N LYS A 51 -1.12 8.42 4.04
CA LYS A 51 -0.33 9.46 4.70
C LYS A 51 1.09 9.06 5.04
N LEU A 52 1.50 7.86 4.62
CA LEU A 52 2.80 7.32 4.97
C LEU A 52 3.83 7.65 3.88
N SER A 53 5.09 7.78 4.26
CA SER A 53 6.24 7.72 3.36
C SER A 53 6.49 6.27 2.91
N GLY A 54 7.46 6.06 2.01
CA GLY A 54 7.89 4.70 1.68
C GLY A 54 8.58 3.97 2.83
N SER A 55 9.22 4.70 3.75
CA SER A 55 9.73 4.17 5.02
C SER A 55 8.67 4.00 6.11
N GLY A 56 7.42 4.41 5.87
CA GLY A 56 6.31 4.27 6.81
C GLY A 56 6.17 5.39 7.85
N ALA A 57 6.92 6.48 7.72
CA ALA A 57 6.75 7.67 8.54
C ALA A 57 5.45 8.40 8.15
N ASP A 58 4.74 8.97 9.12
CA ASP A 58 3.55 9.79 8.86
C ASP A 58 3.97 11.17 8.33
N LEU A 59 3.60 11.45 7.07
CA LEU A 59 3.90 12.69 6.36
C LEU A 59 2.95 13.84 6.71
N LYS A 60 1.88 13.58 7.49
CA LYS A 60 0.85 14.57 7.83
C LYS A 60 0.18 15.22 6.61
N MET A 61 0.16 14.49 5.50
CA MET A 61 -0.48 14.89 4.25
C MET A 61 -1.07 13.66 3.53
N ILE A 62 -2.04 13.89 2.66
CA ILE A 62 -2.65 12.88 1.78
C ILE A 62 -2.32 13.19 0.31
N PRO A 63 -2.59 12.28 -0.64
CA PRO A 63 -2.33 12.54 -2.05
C PRO A 63 -3.18 13.72 -2.56
N SER A 64 -2.55 14.60 -3.33
CA SER A 64 -3.20 15.71 -4.02
C SER A 64 -3.61 15.36 -5.47
N HIS A 65 -3.10 14.23 -5.99
CA HIS A 65 -3.35 13.77 -7.35
C HIS A 65 -3.77 12.30 -7.34
N TYR A 66 -4.68 11.94 -8.24
CA TYR A 66 -5.28 10.60 -8.35
C TYR A 66 -5.27 10.08 -9.81
N GLY A 67 -4.39 10.63 -10.66
CA GLY A 67 -4.33 10.33 -12.10
C GLY A 67 -3.65 9.01 -12.45
N SER A 68 -2.94 8.38 -11.51
CA SER A 68 -2.35 7.05 -11.65
C SER A 68 -2.36 6.34 -10.31
N LEU A 69 -2.64 5.03 -10.34
CA LEU A 69 -2.62 4.15 -9.17
C LEU A 69 -1.46 3.18 -9.29
N ASN A 70 -0.60 3.15 -8.27
CA ASN A 70 0.59 2.33 -8.22
C ASN A 70 0.49 1.36 -7.02
N MET A 71 0.80 0.08 -7.25
CA MET A 71 0.82 -0.96 -6.22
C MET A 71 2.14 -1.72 -6.29
N TYR A 72 2.90 -1.71 -5.19
CA TYR A 72 4.23 -2.32 -5.12
C TYR A 72 4.36 -3.28 -3.94
N ILE A 73 4.84 -4.50 -4.20
CA ILE A 73 5.22 -5.48 -3.18
C ILE A 73 6.71 -5.29 -2.89
N TYR A 74 7.01 -4.42 -1.93
CA TYR A 74 8.38 -4.14 -1.51
C TYR A 74 8.39 -3.57 -0.08
N ASN A 75 9.33 -3.97 0.78
CA ASN A 75 9.37 -3.53 2.18
C ASN A 75 10.28 -2.31 2.44
N ARG A 76 11.08 -1.88 1.45
CA ARG A 76 12.07 -0.78 1.57
C ARG A 76 13.00 -0.90 2.79
N GLY A 77 13.38 -2.12 3.19
CA GLY A 77 14.30 -2.38 4.30
C GLY A 77 13.69 -2.24 5.69
N ARG A 78 12.36 -2.11 5.81
CA ARG A 78 11.70 -1.96 7.11
C ARG A 78 11.71 -3.23 7.93
N ALA A 79 12.36 -3.19 9.08
CA ALA A 79 12.40 -4.30 10.05
C ALA A 79 11.03 -4.64 10.63
N ASP A 80 10.15 -3.65 10.79
CA ASP A 80 8.82 -3.82 11.39
C ASP A 80 7.75 -4.32 10.42
N ALA A 81 8.13 -4.61 9.17
CA ALA A 81 7.26 -5.10 8.10
C ALA A 81 7.75 -6.40 7.46
N VAL A 82 8.78 -7.03 8.03
CA VAL A 82 9.32 -8.31 7.58
C VAL A 82 8.32 -9.43 7.86
N GLY A 83 8.02 -10.23 6.82
CA GLY A 83 7.24 -11.46 6.94
C GLY A 83 8.13 -12.69 6.86
N ALA A 84 7.53 -13.87 6.76
CA ALA A 84 8.24 -15.10 6.44
C ALA A 84 8.52 -15.22 4.93
N ASP A 85 9.61 -15.90 4.56
CA ASP A 85 9.92 -16.23 3.17
C ASP A 85 8.77 -17.02 2.54
N CYS A 86 8.34 -16.58 1.34
CA CYS A 86 7.17 -17.16 0.68
C CYS A 86 7.15 -16.86 -0.83
N ASN A 87 6.24 -17.52 -1.55
CA ASN A 87 5.93 -17.29 -2.96
C ASN A 87 4.48 -16.77 -3.07
N PRO A 88 4.22 -15.47 -2.82
CA PRO A 88 2.86 -14.97 -2.72
C PRO A 88 2.17 -14.93 -4.08
N VAL A 89 0.91 -15.34 -4.11
CA VAL A 89 -0.02 -15.09 -5.22
C VAL A 89 -1.05 -14.10 -4.72
N ILE A 90 -1.13 -12.93 -5.36
CA ILE A 90 -2.04 -11.84 -4.99
C ILE A 90 -2.94 -11.55 -6.20
N LEU A 91 -4.23 -11.79 -6.04
CA LEU A 91 -5.25 -11.52 -7.04
C LEU A 91 -6.08 -10.31 -6.58
N ILE A 92 -6.26 -9.33 -7.45
CA ILE A 92 -6.95 -8.06 -7.14
C ILE A 92 -8.00 -7.83 -8.22
N ASP A 93 -9.22 -7.49 -7.80
CA ASP A 93 -10.32 -7.14 -8.68
C ASP A 93 -11.20 -6.06 -8.03
N ASN A 94 -12.05 -5.40 -8.82
CA ASN A 94 -13.04 -4.41 -8.39
C ASN A 94 -12.45 -3.24 -7.58
N VAL A 95 -11.27 -2.77 -7.99
CA VAL A 95 -10.63 -1.57 -7.44
C VAL A 95 -11.57 -0.38 -7.66
N ARG A 96 -12.04 0.23 -6.56
CA ARG A 96 -13.03 1.30 -6.58
C ARG A 96 -12.81 2.27 -5.43
N VAL A 97 -13.24 3.51 -5.63
CA VAL A 97 -13.37 4.52 -4.58
C VAL A 97 -14.84 4.61 -4.21
N VAL A 98 -15.13 4.62 -2.92
CA VAL A 98 -16.49 4.71 -2.37
C VAL A 98 -16.53 5.80 -1.29
N PRO A 99 -17.71 6.38 -0.97
CA PRO A 99 -17.87 7.22 0.20
C PRO A 99 -17.38 6.52 1.47
N GLY A 100 -16.72 7.27 2.36
CA GLY A 100 -16.26 6.75 3.65
C GLY A 100 -17.42 6.52 4.62
N GLU A 101 -17.18 5.66 5.62
CA GLU A 101 -18.05 5.46 6.79
C GLU A 101 -17.84 6.54 7.85
#